data_AF-A0A925JR35-F1
#
_entry.id   AF-A0A925JR35-F1
#
_cell.length_a   1.000
_cell.length_b   1.000
_cell.length_c   1.000
_cell.angle_alpha   90.00
_cell.angle_beta   90.00
_cell.angle_gamma   90.00
#
_symmetry.space_group_name_H-M   'P 1'
#
loop_
_entity.id
_entity.type
_entity.pdbx_description
1 polymer ?
#
loop_
_entity_poly.entity_id
_entity_poly.type
_entity_poly.pdbx_seq_one_letter_code
_entity_poly.pdbx_strand_id
1 'polypeptide(L)'
;WFWYYAMQQMGDDESAKQAGELRLKLQQRETTSRDIAQFIPTIHTQIQLNEIARSGFGNQLRFLDNTSKFHEKTRLYFYPKIFDNSPVNSENWGNFKVEMFSDNSSVDYLKAFIPFLLFIFLFVWLGWVNFRRGYQL
;
A
#
# COMPACT_ATOMS: atom_id res chain seq x y z
N TRP A 1 -17.42 -32.36 6.11
CA TRP A 1 -16.84 -31.32 5.23
C TRP A 1 -17.58 -29.99 5.36
N PHE A 2 -18.92 -29.94 5.45
CA PHE A 2 -19.69 -28.68 5.65
C PHE A 2 -19.24 -27.88 6.88
N TRP A 3 -18.91 -28.59 7.96
CA TRP A 3 -18.43 -27.95 9.18
C TRP A 3 -17.08 -27.24 9.00
N TYR A 4 -16.23 -27.71 8.08
CA TYR A 4 -14.96 -27.06 7.77
C TYR A 4 -15.19 -25.69 7.10
N TYR A 5 -16.18 -25.59 6.21
CA TYR A 5 -16.63 -24.31 5.65
C TYR A 5 -17.21 -23.40 6.71
N ALA A 6 -18.14 -23.92 7.51
CA ALA A 6 -18.80 -23.16 8.56
C ALA A 6 -17.78 -22.60 9.56
N MET A 7 -16.74 -23.37 9.89
CA MET A 7 -15.64 -22.91 10.75
C MET A 7 -14.78 -21.84 10.11
N GLN A 8 -14.42 -21.99 8.84
CA GLN A 8 -13.66 -20.96 8.12
C GLN A 8 -14.45 -19.67 7.98
N GLN A 9 -15.73 -19.77 7.62
CA GLN A 9 -16.64 -18.63 7.52
C GLN A 9 -16.85 -17.97 8.89
N MET A 10 -17.09 -18.76 9.94
CA MET A 10 -17.24 -18.24 11.30
C MET A 10 -15.95 -17.54 11.78
N GLY A 11 -14.77 -18.09 11.48
CA GLY A 11 -13.50 -17.45 11.81
C GLY A 11 -13.27 -16.14 11.04
N ASP A 12 -13.63 -16.10 9.76
CA ASP A 12 -13.59 -14.87 8.96
C ASP A 12 -14.57 -13.82 9.52
N ASP A 13 -15.79 -14.22 9.89
CA ASP A 13 -16.81 -13.33 10.46
C ASP A 13 -16.39 -12.81 11.85
N GLU A 14 -15.83 -13.66 12.71
CA GLU A 14 -15.33 -13.29 14.04
C GLU A 14 -14.13 -12.33 13.98
N SER A 15 -13.31 -12.42 12.93
CA SER A 15 -12.10 -11.60 12.76
C SER A 15 -12.31 -10.37 11.86
N ALA A 16 -13.46 -10.27 11.18
CA ALA A 16 -13.74 -9.21 10.19
C ALA A 16 -13.54 -7.80 10.76
N LYS A 17 -14.02 -7.57 11.99
CA LYS A 17 -13.89 -6.27 12.66
C LYS A 17 -12.42 -5.92 12.90
N GLN A 18 -11.66 -6.83 13.48
CA GLN A 18 -10.25 -6.63 13.84
C GLN A 18 -9.38 -6.47 12.60
N ALA A 19 -9.67 -7.23 11.53
CA ALA A 19 -9.02 -7.07 10.24
C ALA A 19 -9.27 -5.68 9.64
N GLY A 20 -10.52 -5.17 9.74
CA GLY A 20 -10.88 -3.81 9.34
C GLY A 20 -10.15 -2.73 10.14
N GLU A 21 -10.13 -2.86 11.47
CA GLU A 21 -9.43 -1.93 12.37
C GLU A 21 -7.91 -1.91 12.09
N LEU A 22 -7.31 -3.09 11.88
CA LEU A 22 -5.90 -3.20 11.51
C LEU A 22 -5.63 -2.50 10.18
N ARG A 23 -6.46 -2.74 9.15
CA ARG A 23 -6.32 -2.09 7.84
C ARG A 23 -6.38 -0.56 7.97
N LEU A 24 -7.35 -0.04 8.72
CA LEU A 24 -7.48 1.40 8.97
C LEU A 24 -6.24 1.97 9.67
N LYS A 25 -5.74 1.28 10.70
CA LYS A 25 -4.53 1.69 11.43
C LYS A 25 -3.29 1.72 10.53
N LEU A 26 -3.15 0.73 9.65
CA LEU A 26 -2.05 0.69 8.69
C LEU A 26 -2.14 1.82 7.66
N GLN A 27 -3.35 2.12 7.16
CA GLN A 27 -3.58 3.27 6.27
C GLN A 27 -3.24 4.59 6.96
N GLN A 28 -3.70 4.78 8.21
CA GLN A 28 -3.40 5.98 8.98
C GLN A 28 -1.90 6.12 9.25
N ARG A 29 -1.21 5.02 9.57
CA ARG A 29 0.25 5.03 9.73
C ARG A 29 0.94 5.49 8.46
N GLU A 30 0.51 5.01 7.30
CA GLU A 30 1.10 5.38 6.02
C GLU A 30 0.90 6.88 5.72
N THR A 31 -0.32 7.39 5.90
CA THR A 31 -0.61 8.81 5.66
C THR A 31 0.16 9.71 6.63
N THR A 32 0.14 9.40 7.93
CA THR A 32 0.87 10.18 8.94
C THR A 32 2.38 10.14 8.69
N SER A 33 2.93 9.00 8.28
CA SER A 33 4.36 8.90 7.95
C SER A 33 4.73 9.79 6.77
N ARG A 34 3.87 9.87 5.74
CA ARG A 34 4.06 10.78 4.60
C ARG A 34 3.95 12.24 4.99
N ASP A 35 2.99 12.59 5.86
CA ASP A 35 2.81 13.96 6.33
C ASP A 35 4.03 14.44 7.12
N ILE A 36 4.54 13.62 8.04
CA ILE A 36 5.76 13.92 8.81
C ILE A 36 6.97 14.06 7.88
N ALA A 37 7.08 13.18 6.87
CA ALA A 37 8.21 13.16 5.96
C ALA A 37 8.36 14.49 5.20
N GLN A 38 7.28 15.22 4.91
CA GLN A 38 7.34 16.53 4.22
C GLN A 38 8.27 17.54 4.91
N PHE A 39 8.47 17.39 6.23
CA PHE A 39 9.33 18.28 7.02
C PHE A 39 10.71 17.71 7.33
N ILE A 40 10.96 16.43 7.03
CA ILE A 40 12.22 15.73 7.32
C ILE A 40 12.81 15.21 5.99
N PRO A 41 13.74 15.97 5.35
CA PRO A 41 14.21 15.69 4.00
C PRO A 41 14.76 14.26 3.77
N THR A 42 15.42 13.68 4.76
CA THR A 42 15.99 12.33 4.69
C THR A 42 14.90 11.26 4.62
N ILE A 43 13.87 11.38 5.47
CA ILE A 43 12.72 10.46 5.47
C ILE A 43 11.92 10.61 4.18
N HIS A 44 11.69 11.85 3.72
CA HIS A 44 11.02 12.10 2.44
C HIS A 44 11.74 11.41 1.29
N THR A 45 13.05 11.61 1.16
CA THR A 45 13.88 10.95 0.14
C THR A 45 13.70 9.43 0.19
N GLN A 46 13.80 8.85 1.38
CA GLN A 46 13.66 7.40 1.56
C GLN A 46 12.28 6.90 1.09
N ILE A 47 11.20 7.58 1.46
CA ILE A 47 9.84 7.21 1.04
C ILE A 47 9.69 7.32 -0.48
N GLN A 48 10.20 8.40 -1.11
CA GLN A 48 10.10 8.56 -2.56
C GLN A 48 10.86 7.46 -3.32
N LEU A 49 12.07 7.10 -2.88
CA LEU A 49 12.83 6.01 -3.48
C LEU A 49 12.09 4.67 -3.37
N ASN A 50 11.47 4.40 -2.21
CA ASN A 50 10.67 3.20 -2.02
C ASN A 50 9.42 3.17 -2.91
N GLU A 51 8.75 4.30 -3.14
CA GLU A 51 7.62 4.38 -4.07
C GLU A 51 8.06 4.13 -5.53
N ILE A 52 9.18 4.73 -5.95
CA ILE A 52 9.74 4.50 -7.29
C ILE A 52 10.11 3.02 -7.48
N ALA A 53 10.72 2.42 -6.47
CA ALA A 53 11.11 1.01 -6.48
C ALA A 53 9.92 0.04 -6.28
N ARG A 54 8.70 0.54 -6.06
CA ARG A 54 7.52 -0.27 -5.71
C ARG A 54 7.75 -1.15 -4.47
N SER A 55 8.53 -0.68 -3.53
CA SER A 55 8.84 -1.37 -2.26
C SER A 55 8.32 -0.62 -1.03
N GLY A 56 7.64 0.51 -1.24
CA GLY A 56 7.05 1.33 -0.19
C GLY A 56 5.88 0.66 0.54
N PHE A 57 5.58 1.18 1.73
CA PHE A 57 4.50 0.66 2.56
C PHE A 57 3.13 0.86 1.90
N GLY A 58 2.92 1.98 1.20
CA GLY A 58 1.74 2.18 0.35
C GLY A 58 1.58 1.09 -0.72
N ASN A 59 2.67 0.62 -1.33
CA ASN A 59 2.62 -0.50 -2.27
C ASN A 59 2.22 -1.81 -1.59
N GLN A 60 2.80 -2.09 -0.42
CA GLN A 60 2.44 -3.27 0.37
C GLN A 60 0.95 -3.28 0.73
N LEU A 61 0.36 -2.13 1.07
CA LEU A 61 -1.08 -2.04 1.36
C LEU A 61 -1.94 -2.35 0.13
N ARG A 62 -1.53 -1.89 -1.06
CA ARG A 62 -2.20 -2.24 -2.32
C ARG A 62 -2.05 -3.71 -2.67
N PHE A 63 -0.89 -4.30 -2.42
CA PHE A 63 -0.66 -5.74 -2.59
C PHE A 63 -1.59 -6.56 -1.70
N LEU A 64 -1.70 -6.22 -0.42
CA LEU A 64 -2.60 -6.88 0.52
C LEU A 64 -4.07 -6.77 0.07
N ASP A 65 -4.50 -5.58 -0.38
CA ASP A 65 -5.85 -5.37 -0.90
C ASP A 65 -6.17 -6.25 -2.12
N ASN A 66 -5.25 -6.33 -3.08
CA ASN A 66 -5.40 -7.18 -4.26
C ASN A 66 -5.38 -8.66 -3.88
N THR A 67 -4.51 -9.07 -2.95
CA THR A 67 -4.42 -10.45 -2.46
C THR A 67 -5.72 -10.88 -1.77
N SER A 68 -6.30 -10.02 -0.93
CA SER A 68 -7.60 -10.31 -0.30
C SER A 68 -8.70 -10.52 -1.33
N LYS A 69 -8.80 -9.64 -2.35
CA LYS A 69 -9.78 -9.75 -3.43
C LYS A 69 -9.56 -11.01 -4.28
N PHE A 70 -8.31 -11.34 -4.58
CA PHE A 70 -7.95 -12.55 -5.31
C PHE A 70 -8.41 -13.81 -4.56
N HIS A 71 -8.10 -13.91 -3.27
CA HIS A 71 -8.51 -15.05 -2.45
C HIS A 71 -10.02 -15.12 -2.26
N GLU A 72 -10.71 -13.98 -2.09
CA GLU A 72 -12.17 -13.94 -2.02
C GLU A 72 -12.81 -14.46 -3.32
N LYS A 73 -12.37 -13.96 -4.48
CA LYS A 73 -12.85 -14.43 -5.79
C LYS A 73 -12.61 -15.93 -5.97
N THR A 74 -11.42 -16.41 -5.60
CA THR A 74 -11.04 -17.83 -5.67
C THR A 74 -11.92 -18.67 -4.77
N ARG A 75 -12.13 -18.24 -3.53
CA ARG A 75 -13.01 -18.89 -2.55
C ARG A 75 -14.44 -19.00 -3.08
N LEU A 76 -15.03 -17.88 -3.50
CA LEU A 76 -16.41 -17.84 -3.99
C LEU A 76 -16.63 -18.74 -5.21
N TYR A 77 -15.60 -18.96 -6.02
CA TYR A 77 -15.66 -19.88 -7.16
C TYR A 77 -15.55 -21.36 -6.75
N PHE A 78 -14.52 -21.71 -5.96
CA PHE A 78 -14.18 -23.10 -5.70
C PHE A 78 -14.96 -23.72 -4.55
N TYR A 79 -15.38 -22.93 -3.56
CA TYR A 79 -16.00 -23.49 -2.37
C TYR A 79 -17.30 -24.23 -2.69
N PRO A 80 -18.26 -23.67 -3.46
CA PRO A 80 -19.45 -24.42 -3.87
C PRO A 80 -19.10 -25.74 -4.55
N LYS A 81 -18.10 -25.75 -5.44
CA LYS A 81 -17.70 -26.95 -6.20
C LYS A 81 -17.07 -28.04 -5.34
N ILE A 82 -16.17 -27.66 -4.44
CA ILE A 82 -15.52 -28.58 -3.49
C ILE A 82 -16.60 -29.26 -2.63
N PHE A 83 -17.58 -28.47 -2.21
CA PHE A 83 -18.62 -28.89 -1.29
C PHE A 83 -19.74 -29.68 -1.97
N ASP A 84 -20.15 -29.30 -3.17
CA ASP A 84 -21.07 -30.12 -3.99
C ASP A 84 -20.40 -31.38 -4.55
N ASN A 85 -19.15 -31.68 -4.16
CA ASN A 85 -18.34 -32.80 -4.65
C ASN A 85 -18.28 -32.84 -6.18
N SER A 86 -18.16 -31.66 -6.80
CA SER A 86 -18.02 -31.54 -8.25
C SER A 86 -16.77 -32.30 -8.70
N PRO A 87 -16.84 -33.09 -9.79
CA PRO A 87 -15.68 -33.83 -10.28
C PRO A 87 -14.52 -32.90 -10.62
N VAL A 88 -13.33 -33.18 -10.09
CA VAL A 88 -12.10 -32.38 -10.32
C VAL A 88 -11.77 -32.27 -11.82
N ASN A 89 -12.08 -33.31 -12.60
CA ASN A 89 -11.87 -33.37 -14.04
C ASN A 89 -12.89 -32.54 -14.87
N SER A 90 -13.97 -32.07 -14.25
CA SER A 90 -14.94 -31.17 -14.88
C SER A 90 -14.47 -29.71 -14.92
N GLU A 91 -13.42 -29.39 -14.15
CA GLU A 91 -12.86 -28.05 -14.10
C GLU A 91 -11.91 -27.80 -15.28
N ASN A 92 -12.02 -26.61 -15.88
CA ASN A 92 -11.05 -26.19 -16.89
C ASN A 92 -9.87 -25.51 -16.21
N TRP A 93 -8.90 -26.31 -15.77
CA TRP A 93 -7.69 -25.84 -15.10
C TRP A 93 -6.89 -24.82 -15.92
N GLY A 94 -7.00 -24.82 -17.25
CA GLY A 94 -6.36 -23.84 -18.13
C GLY A 94 -6.85 -22.40 -17.94
N ASN A 95 -8.02 -22.21 -17.32
CA ASN A 95 -8.57 -20.89 -16.98
C ASN A 95 -7.94 -20.27 -15.73
N PHE A 96 -7.23 -21.06 -14.91
CA PHE A 96 -6.60 -20.60 -13.66
C PHE A 96 -5.11 -20.40 -13.90
N LYS A 97 -4.73 -19.15 -14.10
CA LYS A 97 -3.33 -18.74 -14.26
C LYS A 97 -2.85 -18.06 -12.99
N VAL A 98 -1.54 -18.09 -12.76
CA VAL A 98 -0.90 -17.32 -11.70
C VAL A 98 -1.16 -15.84 -11.98
N GLU A 99 -1.84 -15.18 -11.04
CA GLU A 99 -2.07 -13.74 -11.10
C GLU A 99 -0.90 -13.03 -10.42
N MET A 100 -0.26 -12.11 -11.16
CA MET A 100 0.86 -11.33 -10.65
C MET A 100 0.35 -9.93 -10.28
N PHE A 101 0.62 -9.50 -9.06
CA PHE A 101 0.33 -8.13 -8.65
C PHE A 101 1.31 -7.17 -9.33
N SER A 102 0.76 -6.17 -10.02
CA SER A 102 1.50 -5.04 -10.54
C SER A 102 0.90 -3.75 -10.01
N ASP A 103 1.76 -2.90 -9.45
CA ASP A 103 1.34 -1.61 -8.93
C ASP A 103 1.39 -0.54 -10.01
N ASN A 104 0.22 -0.22 -10.56
CA ASN A 104 0.06 0.77 -11.62
C ASN A 104 -0.14 2.19 -11.07
N SER A 105 0.02 2.43 -9.76
CA SER A 105 -0.09 3.78 -9.20
C SER A 105 0.98 4.70 -9.80
N SER A 106 0.63 5.91 -10.22
CA SER A 106 1.63 6.85 -10.74
C SER A 106 2.38 7.52 -9.60
N VAL A 107 3.71 7.63 -9.73
CA VAL A 107 4.50 8.50 -8.85
C VAL A 107 4.25 9.95 -9.28
N ASP A 108 3.72 10.77 -8.37
CA ASP A 108 3.54 12.19 -8.59
C ASP A 108 4.86 12.92 -8.34
N TYR A 109 5.69 13.01 -9.39
CA TYR A 109 7.01 13.63 -9.31
C TYR A 109 6.95 15.08 -8.85
N LEU A 110 5.90 15.84 -9.20
CA LEU A 110 5.76 17.22 -8.74
C LEU A 110 5.64 17.26 -7.21
N LYS A 111 4.75 16.44 -6.63
CA LYS A 111 4.62 16.33 -5.18
C LYS A 111 5.89 15.79 -4.52
N ALA A 112 6.61 14.91 -5.19
CA ALA A 112 7.89 14.39 -4.69
C ALA A 112 8.95 15.48 -4.56
N PHE A 113 9.00 16.45 -5.47
CA PHE A 113 10.04 17.49 -5.47
C PHE A 113 9.69 18.79 -4.72
N ILE A 114 8.41 19.08 -4.47
CA ILE A 114 7.97 20.31 -3.80
C ILE A 114 8.69 20.56 -2.46
N PRO A 115 8.77 19.61 -1.51
CA PRO A 115 9.45 19.85 -0.24
C PRO A 115 10.92 20.25 -0.41
N PHE A 116 11.64 19.60 -1.35
CA PHE A 116 13.03 19.95 -1.63
C PHE A 116 13.17 21.36 -2.16
N LEU A 117 12.31 21.76 -3.11
CA LEU A 117 12.32 23.12 -3.65
C LEU A 117 12.06 24.15 -2.55
N LEU A 118 11.10 23.90 -1.66
CA LEU A 118 10.82 24.78 -0.53
C LEU A 118 12.03 24.95 0.41
N PHE A 119 12.70 23.84 0.77
CA PHE A 119 13.91 23.91 1.59
C PHE A 119 15.07 24.62 0.88
N ILE A 120 15.27 24.37 -0.42
CA ILE A 120 16.29 25.04 -1.23
C ILE A 120 16.02 26.55 -1.24
N PHE A 121 14.80 26.98 -1.56
CA PHE A 121 14.44 28.40 -1.55
C PHE A 121 14.60 29.04 -0.17
N LEU A 122 14.20 28.34 0.90
CA LEU A 122 14.38 28.79 2.28
C LEU A 122 15.87 29.03 2.60
N PHE A 123 16.74 28.06 2.29
CA PHE A 123 18.17 28.18 2.59
C PHE A 123 18.88 29.21 1.71
N VAL A 124 18.51 29.32 0.43
CA VAL A 124 19.02 30.38 -0.45
C VAL A 124 18.62 31.76 0.09
N TRP A 125 17.36 31.92 0.50
CA TRP A 125 16.87 33.16 1.09
C TRP A 125 17.59 33.51 2.40
N LEU A 126 17.72 32.54 3.33
CA LEU A 126 18.46 32.73 4.58
C LEU A 126 19.92 33.10 4.35
N GLY A 127 20.58 32.41 3.41
CA GLY A 127 21.96 32.68 3.02
C GLY A 127 22.12 34.09 2.45
N TRP A 128 21.20 34.52 1.60
CA TRP A 128 21.21 35.87 1.02
C TRP A 128 20.99 36.97 2.07
N VAL A 129 20.08 36.78 3.02
CA VAL A 129 19.85 37.70 4.14
C VAL A 129 21.11 37.82 5.00
N ASN A 130 21.77 36.70 5.30
CA ASN A 130 23.00 36.70 6.09
C ASN A 130 24.16 37.40 5.36
N PHE A 131 24.31 37.14 4.06
CA PHE A 131 25.33 37.77 3.22
C PHE A 131 25.17 39.30 3.18
N ARG A 132 23.93 39.80 3.05
CA ARG A 132 23.65 41.25 3.07
C ARG A 132 23.99 41.91 4.40
N ARG A 133 23.76 41.23 5.53
CA ARG A 133 24.13 41.73 6.86
C ARG A 133 25.65 41.81 7.03
N GLY A 134 26.39 40.84 6.49
CA GLY A 134 27.85 40.81 6.55
C GLY A 134 28.56 41.94 5.79
N TYR A 135 27.92 42.54 4.78
CA TYR A 135 28.45 43.70 4.05
C TYR A 135 28.23 45.06 4.76
N GLN A 136 27.45 45.09 5.85
CA GLN A 136 27.12 46.31 6.60
C GLN A 136 27.97 46.50 7.87
N LEU A 137 28.96 45.65 8.11
CA LEU A 137 29.97 45.73 9.17
C LEU A 137 31.36 45.95 8.56
#